data_AF-A0AAW9KKX5-F1
#
_entry.id   AF-A0AAW9KKX5-F1
#
_cell.length_a   1.000
_cell.length_b   1.000
_cell.length_c   1.000
_cell.angle_alpha   90.00
_cell.angle_beta   90.00
_cell.angle_gamma   90.00
#
_symmetry.space_group_name_H-M   'P 1'
#
loop_
_entity.id
_entity.type
_entity.pdbx_description
1 polymer ?
#
loop_
_entity_poly.entity_id
_entity_poly.type
_entity_poly.pdbx_seq_one_letter_code
_entity_poly.pdbx_strand_id
1 'polypeptide(L)'
;AIENDKDIVNLEFTAKAAGENIAFNITNGEISDEEGKIIDMADEATTVTIIEGTVDPEPEVDKTALKIAIDYADEIVANGGLEGVVPAVVKEFNESLAQAKEVYGNDDVTEVEVDAAFKRLVNSIWMLEFKQGNKEALQVLADSVKALVEKEYTSDSWANLQRALGEAEKVIADENAMQEEVDEALNNLKTAIDALVKKNINKT
;
A
#
# COMPACT_ATOMS: atom_id res chain seq x y z
N ALA A 1 15.95 3.92 43.90
CA ALA A 1 15.99 3.33 42.55
C ALA A 1 14.97 4.09 41.72
N ILE A 2 15.47 5.03 40.92
CA ILE A 2 14.79 5.64 39.79
C ILE A 2 15.85 5.55 38.70
N GLU A 3 15.72 4.56 37.83
CA GLU A 3 16.42 4.51 36.56
C GLU A 3 15.80 5.60 35.68
N ASN A 4 16.58 6.61 35.32
CA ASN A 4 16.27 7.50 34.21
C ASN A 4 17.52 7.61 33.35
N ASP A 5 17.57 6.79 32.31
CA ASP A 5 18.80 6.44 31.56
C ASP A 5 19.07 7.38 30.36
N LYS A 6 18.60 8.65 30.37
CA LYS A 6 18.81 9.57 29.23
C LYS A 6 18.91 11.08 29.50
N ASP A 7 19.05 11.56 30.74
CA ASP A 7 19.29 13.00 30.98
C ASP A 7 20.78 13.33 30.76
N ILE A 8 21.24 13.30 29.51
CA ILE A 8 22.55 13.86 29.14
C ILE A 8 22.39 15.38 29.10
N VAL A 9 22.90 16.05 30.13
CA VAL A 9 23.01 17.52 30.14
C VAL A 9 24.23 17.91 29.31
N ASN A 10 24.00 18.40 28.08
CA ASN A 10 25.06 19.03 27.30
C ASN A 10 25.21 20.48 27.76
N LEU A 11 26.39 20.81 28.30
CA LEU A 11 26.77 22.17 28.71
C LEU A 11 27.77 22.73 27.70
N GLU A 12 27.36 23.72 26.92
CA GLU A 12 28.26 24.48 26.06
C GLU A 12 28.68 25.78 26.74
N PHE A 13 29.99 26.06 26.79
CA PHE A 13 30.54 27.31 27.30
C PHE A 13 31.25 28.05 26.17
N THR A 14 30.96 29.34 26.00
CA THR A 14 31.76 30.24 25.14
C THR A 14 32.57 31.18 26.01
N ALA A 15 33.89 30.99 26.07
CA ALA A 15 34.77 31.89 26.81
C ALA A 15 34.85 33.25 26.11
N LYS A 16 34.74 34.35 26.87
CA LYS A 16 34.68 35.73 26.32
C LYS A 16 36.03 36.28 25.82
N ALA A 17 37.08 35.48 25.72
CA ALA A 17 38.35 35.91 25.14
C ALA A 17 39.04 34.76 24.40
N ALA A 18 39.23 34.95 23.08
CA ALA A 18 39.82 34.05 22.09
C ALA A 18 38.94 32.85 21.69
N GLY A 19 38.58 32.77 20.40
CA GLY A 19 37.66 31.80 19.82
C GLY A 19 38.22 30.37 19.68
N GLU A 20 38.66 29.78 20.79
CA GLU A 20 38.92 28.34 20.91
C GLU A 20 37.87 27.71 21.82
N ASN A 21 37.31 26.59 21.38
CA ASN A 21 36.50 25.73 22.24
C ASN A 21 37.43 25.08 23.25
N ILE A 22 37.25 25.37 24.53
CA ILE A 22 38.06 24.80 25.62
C ILE A 22 37.21 23.72 26.30
N ALA A 23 37.69 22.49 26.36
CA ALA A 23 37.02 21.42 27.08
C ALA A 23 37.29 21.57 28.59
N PHE A 24 36.25 21.39 29.40
CA PHE A 24 36.35 21.40 30.86
C PHE A 24 35.56 20.23 31.44
N ASN A 25 35.98 19.75 32.60
CA ASN A 25 35.30 18.67 33.33
C ASN A 25 34.58 19.24 34.54
N ILE A 26 33.36 18.74 34.80
CA ILE A 26 32.61 19.03 36.03
C ILE A 26 32.54 17.75 36.86
N THR A 27 33.14 17.77 38.04
CA THR A 27 33.09 16.65 38.99
C THR A 27 32.61 17.16 40.34
N ASN A 28 31.51 16.60 40.86
CA ASN A 28 30.90 17.02 42.14
C ASN A 28 30.67 18.54 42.28
N GLY A 29 30.41 19.24 41.16
CA GLY A 29 30.13 20.68 41.16
C GLY A 29 31.37 21.59 41.08
N GLU A 30 32.57 21.04 40.95
CA GLU A 30 33.81 21.80 40.70
C GLU A 30 34.18 21.72 39.21
N ILE A 31 34.67 22.84 38.65
CA ILE A 31 35.15 22.93 37.27
C ILE A 31 36.67 22.79 37.26
N SER A 32 37.19 21.88 36.43
CA SER A 32 38.64 21.71 36.23
C SER A 32 39.01 21.72 34.75
N ASP A 33 40.27 22.06 34.45
CA ASP A 33 40.85 21.84 33.14
C ASP A 33 41.11 20.34 32.85
N GLU A 34 41.62 20.04 31.65
CA GLU A 34 41.95 18.69 31.21
C GLU A 34 43.04 18.03 32.07
N GLU A 35 43.83 18.82 32.79
CA GLU A 35 44.89 18.37 33.69
C GLU A 35 44.39 18.18 35.15
N GLY A 36 43.09 18.43 35.40
CA GLY A 36 42.45 18.28 36.70
C GLY A 36 42.70 19.44 37.65
N LYS A 37 43.19 20.59 37.17
CA LYS A 37 43.38 21.79 37.97
C LYS A 37 42.06 22.54 38.11
N ILE A 38 41.65 22.80 39.35
CA ILE A 38 40.42 23.54 39.67
C ILE A 38 40.55 24.98 39.18
N ILE A 39 39.50 25.44 38.49
CA ILE A 39 39.37 26.82 38.00
C ILE A 39 38.53 27.59 39.02
N ASP A 40 39.17 28.48 39.78
CA ASP A 40 38.49 29.30 40.78
C ASP A 40 37.83 30.52 40.12
N MET A 41 36.50 30.53 40.07
CA MET A 41 35.70 31.56 39.39
C MET A 41 35.31 32.75 40.30
N ALA A 42 35.91 32.87 41.49
CA ALA A 42 35.39 33.73 42.55
C ALA A 42 35.53 35.26 42.37
N ASP A 43 36.27 35.79 41.38
CA ASP A 43 36.64 37.23 41.37
C ASP A 43 36.10 38.09 40.21
N GLU A 44 35.32 37.55 39.28
CA GLU A 44 34.56 38.39 38.34
C GLU A 44 33.16 37.82 38.17
N ALA A 45 32.15 38.66 38.41
CA ALA A 45 30.73 38.34 38.41
C ALA A 45 30.32 37.49 37.21
N THR A 46 30.37 36.18 37.37
CA THR A 46 30.01 35.21 36.33
C THR A 46 28.70 34.58 36.77
N THR A 47 27.59 35.10 36.25
CA THR A 47 26.28 34.49 36.42
C THR A 47 26.24 33.22 35.58
N VAL A 48 26.08 32.07 36.22
CA VAL A 48 25.70 30.82 35.54
C VAL A 48 24.21 30.93 35.23
N THR A 49 23.88 31.17 33.97
CA THR A 49 22.51 31.08 33.48
C THR A 49 22.29 29.65 33.03
N ILE A 50 21.43 28.90 33.73
CA ILE A 50 20.87 27.67 33.16
C ILE A 50 19.91 28.14 32.06
N ILE A 51 20.37 28.07 30.82
CA ILE A 51 19.47 28.18 29.67
C ILE A 51 18.86 26.78 29.57
N GLU A 52 17.58 26.63 29.91
CA GLU A 52 16.79 25.49 29.46
C GLU A 52 16.76 25.58 27.93
N GLY A 53 17.77 25.00 27.29
CA GLY A 53 17.78 24.79 25.85
C GLY A 53 16.71 23.77 25.56
N THR A 54 15.63 24.18 24.92
CA THR A 54 14.74 23.26 24.23
C THR A 54 15.61 22.41 23.32
N VAL A 55 15.66 21.09 23.57
CA VAL A 55 16.20 20.14 22.62
C VAL A 55 15.55 20.46 21.28
N ASP A 56 16.36 20.75 20.26
CA ASP A 56 15.89 20.96 18.90
C ASP A 56 14.99 19.75 18.57
N PRO A 57 13.69 19.93 18.32
CA PRO A 57 12.82 18.79 18.06
C PRO A 57 13.44 17.99 16.92
N GLU A 58 13.52 16.67 17.10
CA GLU A 58 13.93 15.75 16.05
C GLU A 58 13.22 16.16 14.75
N PRO A 59 13.93 16.25 13.61
CA PRO A 59 13.35 16.82 12.40
C PRO A 59 12.04 16.10 12.07
N GLU A 60 10.97 16.89 11.89
CA GLU A 60 9.64 16.38 11.57
C GLU A 60 9.69 15.50 10.30
N VAL A 61 9.03 14.35 10.35
CA VAL A 61 8.98 13.38 9.23
C VAL A 61 8.28 14.01 8.01
N ASP A 62 8.88 13.92 6.82
CA ASP A 62 8.34 14.55 5.60
C ASP A 62 7.20 13.72 5.00
N LYS A 63 5.97 14.23 5.10
CA LYS A 63 4.75 13.58 4.57
C LYS A 63 4.26 14.16 3.24
N THR A 64 5.04 15.02 2.58
CA THR A 64 4.61 15.75 1.38
C THR A 64 4.22 14.82 0.24
N ALA A 65 5.05 13.82 -0.07
CA ALA A 65 4.75 12.85 -1.13
C ALA A 65 3.51 12.00 -0.82
N LEU A 66 3.36 11.58 0.44
CA LEU A 66 2.20 10.83 0.90
C LEU A 66 0.91 11.66 0.75
N LYS A 67 0.95 12.95 1.11
CA LYS A 67 -0.19 13.87 0.94
C LYS A 67 -0.61 14.00 -0.52
N ILE A 68 0.36 14.18 -1.43
CA ILE A 68 0.09 14.29 -2.87
C ILE A 68 -0.58 13.01 -3.39
N ALA A 69 -0.09 11.84 -2.97
CA ALA A 69 -0.69 10.56 -3.37
C ALA A 69 -2.12 10.38 -2.83
N ILE A 70 -2.37 10.78 -1.58
CA ILE A 70 -3.72 10.75 -0.98
C ILE A 70 -4.67 11.69 -1.74
N ASP A 71 -4.25 12.92 -2.03
CA ASP A 71 -5.07 13.90 -2.76
C ASP A 71 -5.44 13.39 -4.15
N TYR A 72 -4.47 12.81 -4.87
CA TYR A 72 -4.70 12.22 -6.18
C TYR A 72 -5.65 11.01 -6.10
N ALA A 73 -5.48 10.14 -5.11
CA ALA A 73 -6.37 9.00 -4.88
C ALA A 73 -7.81 9.46 -4.57
N ASP A 74 -7.98 10.50 -3.75
CA ASP A 74 -9.29 11.08 -3.45
C ASP A 74 -9.94 11.71 -4.69
N GLU A 75 -9.16 12.34 -5.57
CA GLU A 75 -9.64 12.86 -6.85
C GLU A 75 -10.12 11.74 -7.78
N ILE A 76 -9.39 10.62 -7.87
CA ILE A 76 -9.82 9.43 -8.62
C ILE A 76 -11.19 8.97 -8.12
N VAL A 77 -11.38 8.84 -6.80
CA VAL A 77 -12.65 8.42 -6.20
C VAL A 77 -13.77 9.40 -6.52
N ALA A 78 -13.53 10.70 -6.32
CA ALA A 78 -14.51 11.75 -6.57
C ALA A 78 -14.98 11.78 -8.04
N ASN A 79 -14.10 11.42 -8.96
CA ASN A 79 -14.38 11.38 -10.40
C ASN A 79 -14.89 10.02 -10.89
N GLY A 80 -15.18 9.07 -10.00
CA GLY A 80 -15.70 7.75 -10.38
C GLY A 80 -14.68 6.82 -11.02
N GLY A 81 -13.37 7.06 -10.83
CA GLY A 81 -12.29 6.29 -11.46
C GLY A 81 -12.22 4.80 -11.10
N LEU A 82 -13.05 4.37 -10.14
CA LEU A 82 -13.17 2.96 -9.73
C LEU A 82 -14.21 2.17 -10.57
N GLU A 83 -14.99 2.84 -11.42
CA GLU A 83 -15.97 2.17 -12.28
C GLU A 83 -15.29 1.19 -13.24
N GLY A 84 -15.82 -0.04 -13.29
CA GLY A 84 -15.32 -1.13 -14.14
C GLY A 84 -13.94 -1.68 -13.75
N VAL A 85 -13.34 -1.23 -12.64
CA VAL A 85 -12.09 -1.81 -12.11
C VAL A 85 -12.38 -3.18 -11.49
N VAL A 86 -11.41 -4.10 -11.58
CA VAL A 86 -11.48 -5.42 -10.94
C VAL A 86 -11.79 -5.28 -9.42
N PRO A 87 -12.75 -6.02 -8.85
CA PRO A 87 -13.15 -5.89 -7.45
C PRO A 87 -12.00 -6.04 -6.43
N ALA A 88 -11.10 -7.01 -6.64
CA ALA A 88 -9.93 -7.17 -5.79
C ALA A 88 -9.00 -5.94 -5.79
N VAL A 89 -8.87 -5.27 -6.94
CA VAL A 89 -8.09 -4.04 -7.07
C VAL A 89 -8.77 -2.88 -6.35
N VAL A 90 -10.10 -2.72 -6.53
CA VAL A 90 -10.87 -1.69 -5.82
C VAL A 90 -10.73 -1.86 -4.30
N LYS A 91 -10.75 -3.10 -3.82
CA LYS A 91 -10.54 -3.40 -2.40
C LYS A 91 -9.16 -2.96 -1.93
N GLU A 92 -8.09 -3.37 -2.62
CA GLU A 92 -6.72 -3.00 -2.24
C GLU A 92 -6.48 -1.49 -2.30
N PHE A 93 -7.01 -0.80 -3.31
CA PHE A 93 -6.94 0.65 -3.42
C PHE A 93 -7.61 1.37 -2.25
N ASN A 94 -8.80 0.93 -1.84
CA ASN A 94 -9.49 1.55 -0.70
C ASN A 94 -8.76 1.27 0.64
N GLU A 95 -8.24 0.05 0.82
CA GLU A 95 -7.47 -0.32 2.01
C GLU A 95 -6.13 0.43 2.10
N SER A 96 -5.42 0.59 0.99
CA SER A 96 -4.16 1.34 0.94
C SER A 96 -4.39 2.84 1.16
N LEU A 97 -5.46 3.43 0.61
CA LEU A 97 -5.83 4.82 0.83
C LEU A 97 -6.22 5.08 2.29
N ALA A 98 -6.96 4.17 2.91
CA ALA A 98 -7.30 4.25 4.32
C ALA A 98 -6.04 4.22 5.21
N GLN A 99 -5.12 3.28 4.95
CA GLN A 99 -3.85 3.20 5.67
C GLN A 99 -3.00 4.46 5.47
N ALA A 100 -2.92 4.97 4.23
CA ALA A 100 -2.19 6.20 3.93
C ALA A 100 -2.72 7.40 4.72
N LYS A 101 -4.05 7.54 4.85
CA LYS A 101 -4.68 8.59 5.66
C LYS A 101 -4.40 8.44 7.16
N GLU A 102 -4.38 7.21 7.66
CA GLU A 102 -4.03 6.92 9.05
C GLU A 102 -2.57 7.32 9.35
N VAL A 103 -1.62 6.90 8.51
CA VAL A 103 -0.20 7.27 8.64
C VAL A 103 -0.01 8.78 8.50
N TYR A 104 -0.72 9.43 7.57
CA TYR A 104 -0.63 10.88 7.38
C TYR A 104 -1.05 11.64 8.65
N GLY A 105 -2.14 11.22 9.29
CA GLY A 105 -2.71 11.86 10.48
C GLY A 105 -2.06 11.50 11.81
N ASN A 106 -1.05 10.61 11.83
CA ASN A 106 -0.35 10.20 13.05
C ASN A 106 0.97 10.98 13.21
N ASP A 107 1.12 11.74 14.29
CA ASP A 107 2.30 12.57 14.56
C ASP A 107 3.54 11.77 14.95
N ASP A 108 3.37 10.54 15.46
CA ASP A 108 4.44 9.67 15.96
C ASP A 108 4.93 8.63 14.94
N VAL A 109 4.72 8.87 13.63
CA VAL A 109 5.15 7.95 12.57
C VAL A 109 6.63 8.10 12.25
N THR A 110 7.21 7.02 11.75
CA THR A 110 8.57 6.98 11.20
C THR A 110 8.58 7.21 9.69
N GLU A 111 9.71 7.65 9.15
CA GLU A 111 9.94 7.75 7.69
C GLU A 111 9.65 6.43 6.95
N VAL A 112 9.96 5.29 7.59
CA VAL A 112 9.72 3.96 7.02
C VAL A 112 8.23 3.67 6.88
N GLU A 113 7.41 4.09 7.85
CA GLU A 113 5.96 3.93 7.79
C GLU A 113 5.33 4.82 6.73
N VAL A 114 5.83 6.06 6.59
CA VAL A 114 5.41 7.00 5.54
C VAL A 114 5.74 6.46 4.14
N ASP A 115 6.97 6.00 3.92
CA ASP A 115 7.41 5.42 2.65
C ASP A 115 6.63 4.13 2.30
N ALA A 116 6.38 3.27 3.29
CA ALA A 116 5.58 2.07 3.09
C ALA A 116 4.14 2.38 2.68
N ALA A 117 3.50 3.34 3.35
CA ALA A 117 2.14 3.77 3.01
C ALA A 117 2.07 4.42 1.62
N PHE A 118 3.04 5.27 1.29
CA PHE A 118 3.14 5.89 -0.04
C PHE A 118 3.28 4.85 -1.15
N LYS A 119 4.23 3.91 -1.01
CA LYS A 119 4.46 2.85 -2.00
C LYS A 119 3.24 1.96 -2.20
N ARG A 120 2.57 1.55 -1.10
CA ARG A 120 1.37 0.74 -1.18
C ARG A 120 0.25 1.47 -1.95
N LEU A 121 0.01 2.73 -1.62
CA LEU A 121 -1.01 3.55 -2.29
C LEU A 121 -0.71 3.71 -3.79
N VAL A 122 0.51 4.11 -4.15
CA VAL A 122 0.90 4.29 -5.56
C VAL A 122 0.81 3.00 -6.36
N ASN A 123 1.23 1.86 -5.79
CA ASN A 123 1.07 0.56 -6.45
C ASN A 123 -0.40 0.23 -6.71
N SER A 124 -1.28 0.46 -5.72
CA SER A 124 -2.72 0.22 -5.90
C SER A 124 -3.38 1.18 -6.89
N ILE A 125 -2.89 2.42 -6.99
CA ILE A 125 -3.29 3.38 -8.04
C ILE A 125 -2.94 2.83 -9.42
N TRP A 126 -1.74 2.27 -9.61
CA TRP A 126 -1.35 1.66 -10.88
C TRP A 126 -2.23 0.47 -11.23
N MET A 127 -2.59 -0.35 -10.24
CA MET A 127 -3.48 -1.50 -10.46
C MET A 127 -4.87 -1.11 -10.95
N LEU A 128 -5.31 0.14 -10.80
CA LEU A 128 -6.61 0.60 -11.32
C LEU A 128 -6.75 0.47 -12.86
N GLU A 129 -5.65 0.22 -13.57
CA GLU A 129 -5.65 -0.12 -14.99
C GLU A 129 -6.30 -1.48 -15.29
N PHE A 130 -6.35 -2.41 -14.32
CA PHE A 130 -6.98 -3.71 -14.49
C PHE A 130 -8.50 -3.58 -14.43
N LYS A 131 -9.14 -3.71 -15.60
CA LYS A 131 -10.59 -3.61 -15.78
C LYS A 131 -11.26 -4.99 -15.83
N GLN A 132 -12.44 -5.07 -15.25
CA GLN A 132 -13.29 -6.26 -15.29
C GLN A 132 -13.79 -6.51 -16.72
N GLY A 133 -13.85 -7.78 -17.14
CA GLY A 133 -14.40 -8.18 -18.43
C GLY A 133 -15.93 -8.15 -18.46
N ASN A 134 -16.51 -7.77 -19.60
CA ASN A 134 -17.96 -7.86 -19.83
C ASN A 134 -18.36 -9.31 -20.17
N LYS A 135 -19.14 -9.93 -19.29
CA LYS A 135 -19.57 -11.33 -19.37
C LYS A 135 -20.91 -11.57 -20.04
N GLU A 136 -21.61 -10.53 -20.49
CA GLU A 136 -22.97 -10.64 -21.03
C GLU A 136 -23.07 -11.65 -22.19
N ALA A 137 -22.16 -11.57 -23.16
CA ALA A 137 -22.14 -12.47 -24.30
C ALA A 137 -21.84 -13.93 -23.90
N LEU A 138 -20.92 -14.12 -22.97
CA LEU A 138 -20.56 -15.44 -22.43
C LEU A 138 -21.74 -16.06 -21.68
N GLN A 139 -22.43 -15.28 -20.85
CA GLN A 139 -23.62 -15.70 -20.11
C GLN A 139 -24.75 -16.13 -21.05
N VAL A 140 -25.05 -15.30 -22.06
CA VAL A 140 -26.08 -15.62 -23.07
C VAL A 140 -25.74 -16.92 -23.80
N LEU A 141 -24.48 -17.13 -24.17
CA LEU A 141 -24.06 -18.35 -24.85
C LEU A 141 -24.17 -19.58 -23.92
N ALA A 142 -23.70 -19.48 -22.69
CA ALA A 142 -23.80 -20.53 -21.68
C ALA A 142 -25.26 -20.92 -21.40
N ASP A 143 -26.16 -19.94 -21.30
CA ASP A 143 -27.59 -20.19 -21.13
C ASP A 143 -28.23 -20.85 -22.35
N SER A 144 -27.78 -20.52 -23.57
CA SER A 144 -28.28 -21.15 -24.79
C SER A 144 -27.99 -22.67 -24.84
N VAL A 145 -26.90 -23.12 -24.22
CA VAL A 145 -26.53 -24.55 -24.15
C VAL A 145 -27.56 -25.35 -23.37
N LYS A 146 -28.24 -24.75 -22.39
CA LYS A 146 -29.28 -25.41 -21.57
C LYS A 146 -30.51 -25.83 -22.39
N ALA A 147 -30.71 -25.23 -23.56
CA ALA A 147 -31.79 -25.61 -24.48
C ALA A 147 -31.44 -26.83 -25.35
N LEU A 148 -30.17 -27.24 -25.39
CA LEU A 148 -29.73 -28.39 -26.16
C LEU A 148 -30.09 -29.70 -25.45
N VAL A 149 -30.44 -30.71 -26.24
CA VAL A 149 -30.85 -32.01 -25.70
C VAL A 149 -29.76 -33.04 -25.95
N GLU A 150 -29.06 -33.45 -24.89
CA GLU A 150 -27.93 -34.40 -24.92
C GLU A 150 -28.17 -35.63 -25.82
N LYS A 151 -29.37 -36.21 -25.75
CA LYS A 151 -29.72 -37.43 -26.49
C LYS A 151 -29.65 -37.26 -28.02
N GLU A 152 -29.66 -36.03 -28.52
CA GLU A 152 -29.57 -35.71 -29.95
C GLU A 152 -28.14 -35.72 -30.47
N TYR A 153 -27.13 -35.75 -29.60
CA TYR A 153 -25.73 -35.60 -29.95
C TYR A 153 -24.89 -36.83 -29.57
N THR A 154 -23.75 -37.01 -30.23
CA THR A 154 -22.79 -38.07 -29.90
C THR A 154 -22.18 -37.82 -28.53
N SER A 155 -21.80 -38.90 -27.82
CA SER A 155 -21.23 -38.81 -26.48
C SER A 155 -19.98 -37.92 -26.44
N ASP A 156 -19.10 -38.08 -27.43
CA ASP A 156 -17.81 -37.37 -27.46
C ASP A 156 -18.00 -35.87 -27.70
N SER A 157 -18.87 -35.48 -28.65
CA SER A 157 -19.13 -34.06 -28.92
C SER A 157 -19.87 -33.38 -27.77
N TRP A 158 -20.78 -34.10 -27.12
CA TRP A 158 -21.47 -33.61 -25.93
C TRP A 158 -20.52 -33.43 -24.73
N ALA A 159 -19.64 -34.40 -24.48
CA ALA A 159 -18.66 -34.30 -23.40
C ALA A 159 -17.71 -33.10 -23.59
N ASN A 160 -17.30 -32.82 -24.83
CA ASN A 160 -16.51 -31.64 -25.15
C ASN A 160 -17.26 -30.33 -24.87
N LEU A 161 -18.55 -30.25 -25.22
CA LEU A 161 -19.40 -29.12 -24.88
C LEU A 161 -19.52 -28.91 -23.38
N GLN A 162 -19.80 -29.97 -22.61
CA GLN A 162 -19.95 -29.88 -21.15
C GLN A 162 -18.67 -29.39 -20.47
N ARG A 163 -17.50 -29.83 -20.96
CA ARG A 163 -16.22 -29.32 -20.47
C ARG A 163 -16.06 -27.82 -20.75
N ALA A 164 -16.33 -27.38 -21.99
CA ALA A 164 -16.22 -25.97 -22.35
C ALA A 164 -17.24 -25.09 -21.58
N LEU A 165 -18.45 -25.59 -21.38
CA LEU A 165 -19.47 -24.94 -20.56
C LEU A 165 -19.00 -24.78 -19.11
N GLY A 166 -18.42 -25.82 -18.51
CA GLY A 166 -17.90 -25.75 -17.15
C GLY A 166 -16.78 -24.71 -16.97
N GLU A 167 -15.87 -24.58 -17.94
CA GLU A 167 -14.85 -23.51 -17.90
C GLU A 167 -15.47 -22.12 -18.09
N ALA A 168 -16.45 -21.98 -19.00
CA ALA A 168 -17.20 -20.73 -19.16
C ALA A 168 -17.93 -20.32 -17.87
N GLU A 169 -18.57 -21.26 -17.17
CA GLU A 169 -19.25 -21.01 -15.90
C GLU A 169 -18.29 -20.57 -14.79
N LYS A 170 -17.06 -21.09 -14.76
CA LYS A 170 -16.02 -20.61 -13.83
C LYS A 170 -15.65 -19.15 -14.09
N VAL A 171 -15.41 -18.78 -15.36
CA VAL A 171 -15.08 -17.39 -15.73
C VAL A 171 -16.26 -16.45 -15.46
N ILE A 172 -17.49 -16.90 -15.71
CA ILE A 172 -18.71 -16.17 -15.34
C ILE A 172 -18.73 -15.90 -13.82
N ALA A 173 -18.45 -16.92 -13.01
CA ALA A 173 -18.47 -16.83 -11.55
C ALA A 173 -17.30 -16.05 -10.94
N ASP A 174 -16.18 -15.93 -11.64
CA ASP A 174 -14.98 -15.23 -11.16
C ASP A 174 -15.18 -13.71 -11.24
N GLU A 175 -15.51 -13.08 -10.11
CA GLU A 175 -15.70 -11.62 -10.02
C GLU A 175 -14.52 -10.78 -10.55
N ASN A 176 -13.31 -11.35 -10.59
CA ASN A 176 -12.09 -10.66 -11.01
C ASN A 176 -11.70 -10.94 -12.48
N ALA A 177 -12.50 -11.74 -13.20
CA ALA A 177 -12.19 -12.10 -14.58
C ALA A 177 -12.02 -10.85 -15.46
N MET A 178 -10.90 -10.82 -16.17
CA MET A 178 -10.56 -9.79 -17.14
C MET A 178 -11.14 -10.11 -18.52
N GLN A 179 -11.18 -9.12 -19.41
CA GLN A 179 -11.78 -9.29 -20.74
C GLN A 179 -11.14 -10.42 -21.55
N GLU A 180 -9.82 -10.62 -21.44
CA GLU A 180 -9.11 -11.69 -22.14
C GLU A 180 -9.63 -13.09 -21.74
N GLU A 181 -9.84 -13.32 -20.44
CA GLU A 181 -10.35 -14.59 -19.92
C GLU A 181 -11.81 -14.83 -20.37
N VAL A 182 -12.61 -13.77 -20.40
CA VAL A 182 -13.99 -13.82 -20.88
C VAL A 182 -14.04 -14.14 -22.38
N ASP A 183 -13.18 -13.49 -23.18
CA ASP A 183 -13.10 -13.70 -24.62
C ASP A 183 -12.61 -15.11 -24.97
N GLU A 184 -11.61 -15.62 -24.23
CA GLU A 184 -11.13 -16.98 -24.39
C GLU A 184 -12.23 -18.00 -24.08
N ALA A 185 -12.91 -17.86 -22.94
CA ALA A 185 -14.01 -18.75 -22.55
C ALA A 185 -15.16 -18.72 -23.57
N LEU A 186 -15.50 -17.53 -24.10
CA LEU A 186 -16.52 -17.36 -25.13
C LEU A 186 -16.14 -18.10 -26.41
N ASN A 187 -14.90 -17.94 -26.88
CA ASN A 187 -14.41 -18.60 -28.08
C ASN A 187 -14.36 -20.13 -27.92
N ASN A 188 -13.93 -20.61 -26.76
CA ASN A 188 -13.89 -22.03 -26.44
C ASN A 188 -15.30 -22.65 -26.41
N LEU A 189 -16.25 -21.99 -25.77
CA LEU A 189 -17.64 -22.45 -25.73
C LEU A 189 -18.28 -22.46 -27.12
N LYS A 190 -18.08 -21.40 -27.90
CA LYS A 190 -18.58 -21.31 -29.29
C LYS A 190 -18.02 -22.44 -30.16
N THR A 191 -16.71 -22.68 -30.07
CA THR A 191 -16.05 -23.76 -30.82
C THR A 191 -16.61 -25.14 -30.45
N ALA A 192 -16.90 -25.37 -29.16
CA ALA A 192 -17.48 -26.62 -28.71
C ALA A 192 -18.93 -26.81 -29.18
N ILE A 193 -19.73 -25.74 -29.25
CA ILE A 193 -21.07 -25.76 -29.84
C ILE A 193 -21.00 -26.09 -31.33
N ASP A 194 -20.11 -25.43 -32.07
CA ASP A 194 -19.92 -25.66 -33.52
C ASP A 194 -19.42 -27.09 -33.82
N ALA A 195 -18.71 -27.71 -32.88
CA ALA A 195 -18.21 -29.07 -32.98
C ALA A 195 -19.23 -30.16 -32.58
N LEU A 196 -20.47 -29.80 -32.25
CA LEU A 196 -21.51 -30.78 -31.93
C LEU A 196 -21.86 -31.67 -33.11
N VAL A 197 -21.91 -32.98 -32.87
CA VAL A 197 -22.26 -33.98 -33.89
C VAL A 197 -23.58 -34.64 -33.52
N LYS A 198 -24.60 -34.52 -34.38
CA LYS A 198 -25.89 -35.18 -34.16
C LYS A 198 -25.76 -36.70 -34.25
N LYS A 199 -26.47 -37.43 -33.39
CA LYS A 199 -26.67 -38.87 -33.53
C LYS A 199 -27.53 -39.15 -34.77
N ASN A 200 -27.04 -40.01 -35.66
CA ASN A 200 -27.87 -40.57 -36.72
C ASN A 200 -28.85 -41.57 -36.11
N ILE A 201 -30.05 -41.11 -35.76
CA ILE A 201 -31.18 -41.98 -35.46
C ILE A 201 -31.75 -42.52 -36.78
N ASN A 202 -31.25 -43.69 -37.21
CA ASN A 202 -31.95 -44.47 -38.22
C ASN A 202 -33.35 -44.78 -37.67
N LYS A 203 -34.37 -44.10 -38.20
CA LYS A 203 -35.77 -44.45 -37.95
C LYS A 203 -36.03 -45.82 -38.59
N THR A 204 -36.03 -46.87 -37.78
CA THR A 204 -36.63 -48.18 -38.11
C THR A 204 -38.13 -48.15 -37.91
#